data_AF-A0A8S3F8M2-F1
#
_entry.id   AF-A0A8S3F8M2-F1
#
_cell.length_a   1.000
_cell.length_b   1.000
_cell.length_c   1.000
_cell.angle_alpha   90.00
_cell.angle_beta   90.00
_cell.angle_gamma   90.00
#
_symmetry.space_group_name_H-M   'P 1'
#
loop_
_entity.id
_entity.type
_entity.pdbx_description
1 polymer ?
#
loop_
_entity_poly.entity_id
_entity_poly.type
_entity_poly.pdbx_seq_one_letter_code
_entity_poly.pdbx_strand_id
1 'polypeptide(L)' 'PGTYGDPNACQPCQCSNDGAVSSECDPQTGQCTCKPGVTGQLCDRCARAKYGVVPY' A
#
# COMPACT_ATOMS: atom_id res chain seq x y z
N PRO A 1 0.72 -12.29 -10.90
CA PRO A 1 -0.59 -12.50 -10.22
C PRO A 1 -0.47 -11.91 -8.82
N GLY A 2 -1.06 -10.74 -8.60
CA GLY A 2 -1.00 -10.05 -7.30
C GLY A 2 -2.11 -10.57 -6.41
N THR A 3 -1.90 -11.68 -5.70
CA THR A 3 -2.83 -12.22 -4.70
C THR A 3 -2.04 -12.61 -3.46
N TYR A 4 -2.60 -12.41 -2.28
CA TYR A 4 -1.99 -12.73 -0.98
C TYR A 4 -2.94 -13.54 -0.10
N GLY A 5 -2.40 -14.18 0.94
CA GLY A 5 -3.16 -14.99 1.89
C GLY A 5 -3.04 -16.50 1.64
N ASP A 6 -3.84 -17.27 2.38
CA ASP A 6 -3.79 -18.72 2.36
C ASP A 6 -4.10 -19.31 0.97
N PRO A 7 -3.56 -20.49 0.63
CA PRO A 7 -3.85 -21.17 -0.63
C PRO A 7 -5.33 -21.55 -0.84
N ASN A 8 -6.14 -21.53 0.23
CA ASN A 8 -7.59 -21.73 0.16
C ASN A 8 -8.39 -20.41 0.13
N ALA A 9 -7.75 -19.27 0.40
CA ALA A 9 -8.37 -17.95 0.49
C ALA A 9 -7.40 -16.88 -0.04
N CYS A 10 -7.07 -16.96 -1.34
CA CYS A 10 -6.25 -15.95 -1.99
C CYS A 10 -7.07 -14.68 -2.22
N GLN A 11 -6.70 -13.58 -1.58
CA GLN A 11 -7.28 -12.26 -1.83
C GLN A 11 -6.44 -11.51 -2.86
N PRO A 12 -7.06 -10.81 -3.82
CA PRO A 12 -6.33 -9.99 -4.78
C PRO A 12 -5.67 -8.80 -4.07
N CYS A 13 -4.40 -8.56 -4.39
CA CYS A 13 -3.67 -7.34 -4.06
C CYS A 13 -4.36 -6.16 -4.76
N GLN A 14 -4.86 -5.21 -3.97
CA GLN A 14 -5.47 -3.99 -4.50
C GLN A 14 -4.53 -2.78 -4.35
N CYS A 15 -3.23 -2.98 -4.61
CA CYS A 15 -2.25 -1.91 -4.52
C CYS A 15 -2.60 -0.77 -5.49
N SER A 16 -2.59 0.46 -4.98
CA SER A 16 -2.75 1.67 -5.79
C SER A 16 -1.62 1.75 -6.81
N ASN A 17 -1.92 1.76 -8.11
CA ASN A 17 -0.90 1.87 -9.15
C ASN A 17 -0.14 3.22 -9.08
N ASP A 18 -0.84 4.26 -8.61
CA ASP A 18 -0.30 5.60 -8.46
C ASP A 18 0.66 5.66 -7.26
N GLY A 19 0.25 5.09 -6.12
CA GLY A 19 0.95 5.19 -4.84
C GLY A 19 1.89 4.03 -4.50
N ALA A 20 1.74 2.86 -5.12
CA ALA A 20 2.59 1.70 -4.91
C ALA A 20 3.72 1.65 -5.95
N VAL A 21 4.86 1.11 -5.55
CA VAL A 21 6.01 0.84 -6.42
C VAL A 21 5.68 -0.28 -7.41
N SER A 22 4.84 -1.23 -6.97
CA SER A 22 4.46 -2.42 -7.71
C SER A 22 2.99 -2.74 -7.47
N SER A 23 2.33 -3.40 -8.42
CA SER A 23 0.98 -3.98 -8.22
C SER A 23 1.02 -5.34 -7.51
N GLU A 24 2.21 -5.76 -7.08
CA GLU A 24 2.42 -6.95 -6.27
C GLU A 24 2.42 -6.56 -4.79
N CYS A 25 1.75 -7.35 -3.96
CA CYS A 25 1.74 -7.20 -2.51
C CYS A 25 2.35 -8.42 -1.85
N ASP A 26 2.79 -8.25 -0.62
CA ASP A 26 3.41 -9.31 0.15
C ASP A 26 2.45 -10.51 0.28
N PRO A 27 2.85 -11.72 -0.13
CA PRO A 27 1.95 -12.87 -0.20
C PRO A 27 1.52 -13.37 1.20
N GLN A 28 2.25 -13.02 2.26
CA GLN A 28 1.95 -13.44 3.63
C GLN A 28 1.07 -12.44 4.38
N THR A 29 1.28 -11.14 4.15
CA THR A 29 0.62 -10.05 4.89
C THR A 29 -0.35 -9.23 4.04
N GLY A 30 -0.23 -9.28 2.72
CA GLY A 30 -0.98 -8.45 1.79
C GLY A 30 -0.56 -7.00 1.74
N GLN A 31 0.62 -6.68 2.28
CA GLN A 31 1.12 -5.31 2.31
C GLN A 31 1.75 -4.94 0.95
N CYS A 32 1.27 -3.86 0.35
CA CYS A 32 1.86 -3.28 -0.85
C CYS A 32 3.12 -2.48 -0.53
N THR A 33 4.08 -2.47 -1.47
CA THR A 33 5.26 -1.61 -1.37
C THR A 33 4.90 -0.19 -1.78
N CYS A 34 4.78 0.73 -0.82
CA CYS A 34 4.40 2.11 -1.11
C CYS A 34 5.57 2.97 -1.55
N LYS A 35 5.32 3.88 -2.50
CA LYS A 35 6.27 4.93 -2.88
C LYS A 35 6.50 5.88 -1.71
N PRO A 36 7.67 6.57 -1.67
CA PRO A 36 7.91 7.59 -0.67
C PRO A 36 6.84 8.69 -0.75
N GLY A 37 6.22 9.01 0.40
CA GLY A 37 5.13 9.98 0.49
C GLY A 37 3.72 9.36 0.41
N VAL A 38 3.61 8.03 0.34
CA VAL A 38 2.35 7.28 0.34
C VAL A 38 2.39 6.19 1.42
N THR A 39 1.25 5.83 1.97
CA THR A 39 1.08 4.95 3.12
C THR A 39 -0.27 4.21 3.05
N GLY A 40 -0.51 3.32 4.00
CA GLY A 40 -1.63 2.38 3.99
C GLY A 40 -1.25 1.03 3.38
N GLN A 41 -2.05 0.00 3.68
CA GLN A 41 -1.80 -1.36 3.20
C GLN A 41 -1.83 -1.45 1.66
N LEU A 42 -2.67 -0.62 1.04
CA LEU A 42 -2.85 -0.55 -0.41
C LEU A 42 -2.15 0.65 -1.05
N CYS A 43 -1.38 1.42 -0.28
CA CYS A 43 -0.77 2.68 -0.74
C CYS A 43 -1.79 3.68 -1.32
N ASP A 44 -3.01 3.63 -0.79
CA ASP A 44 -4.15 4.47 -1.18
C ASP A 44 -4.18 5.83 -0.45
N ARG A 45 -3.32 6.01 0.55
CA ARG A 45 -3.28 7.22 1.36
C ARG A 45 -1.95 7.93 1.20
N CYS A 46 -1.95 9.22 0.91
CA CYS A 46 -0.72 10.00 1.04
C CYS A 46 -0.21 9.93 2.48
N ALA A 47 1.06 9.58 2.65
CA ALA A 47 1.73 9.68 3.94
C ALA A 47 1.64 11.14 4.34
N ARG A 48 0.81 11.45 5.35
CA ARG A 48 0.68 12.81 5.87
C ARG A 48 2.09 13.32 6.10
N ALA A 49 2.48 14.32 5.31
CA ALA A 49 3.83 14.84 5.31
C ALA A 49 4.24 15.13 6.75
N LYS A 50 5.42 14.66 7.16
CA LYS A 50 6.06 15.06 8.42
C LYS A 50 6.58 16.52 8.34
N TYR A 51 5.75 17.43 7.85
CA TYR A 51 5.91 18.88 7.90
C TYR A 51 4.48 19.40 8.12
N GLY A 52 4.01 19.54 9.35
CA GLY A 52 4.47 20.58 10.27
C GLY A 52 3.51 21.76 10.11
N VAL A 53 2.54 21.84 11.04
CA VAL A 53 1.78 23.03 11.48
C VAL A 53 1.66 24.21 10.49
N VAL A 54 0.44 24.55 10.09
CA VAL A 54 0.09 25.96 9.82
C VAL A 54 -0.37 26.55 11.16
N PRO A 55 0.50 27.22 11.94
CA PRO A 55 -0.01 28.14 12.95
C PRO A 55 -0.50 29.38 12.19
N TYR A 56 -1.82 29.51 12.06
CA TYR A 56 -2.45 30.83 12.04
C TYR A 56 -3.13 31.01 13.40
#